data_AF-A0A7J6TC56-F1
#
_entry.id   AF-A0A7J6TC56-F1
#
_cell.length_a   1.000
_cell.length_b   1.000
_cell.length_c   1.000
_cell.angle_alpha   90.00
_cell.angle_beta   90.00
_cell.angle_gamma   90.00
#
_symmetry.space_group_name_H-M   'P 1'
#
loop_
_entity.id
_entity.type
_entity.pdbx_description
1 polymer ?
#
loop_
_entity_poly.entity_id
_entity_poly.type
_entity_poly.pdbx_seq_one_letter_code
_entity_poly.pdbx_strand_id
1 'polypeptide(L)'
;MRYMSQSAVCRTTTINEDLGQVGYIFSDKTGTLTANELRLRAITVGHVHYGGPVGSPGGVMGEGHRSHSEEFDGLGDGEEEYEGDPSPAVFDRSRFMKHLRGATDDSIGHLDVEAGAGVKIESQRDILHHFASLVATCHSVTPDFGTAAAARSARMSMTTRRGSQREPVVAQLSDGWRPKYAGESPDECCLVEAAAVCLGYKLIEREQSDLQLELELAAGDAQQQRWRVEGVVPFTNERKRSTVIVYPPRDDEDVLYVYTKGADDVMLGRLSSRTGCQEITDSSVAAVNRYSHEGFRTLIFAMKAISRAQWQEYKERLNGAALMGPGAAKDALLAAVHDEIESDLTPLGCTGMEDRLQDHVPEAIIRLKAAGIRVCMITGDKLGTAIEIARTCGLIKEDAADWPADGAVDLGSKRAGKQALVVFDFDTPAESCGRLKAAADALARVEGGDDDDVDFSIVISGRSLGHALDDIHVDDRATCRDDAVAGYLTDLLMKASGVVVCRATKEQKSQVVSLVMDRVGSEGSLCLAIGDGANDVPMLNKAHVGIAIFGKEGMAAVQNADFAIAQFWHLTRMLLVHGRLCYLRISKLASSSDARGTDGGDGLVVRYFISSSRIWW
;
A
#
# COMPACT_ATOMS: atom_id res chain seq x y z
N MET A 1 -8.49 -11.09 -15.09
CA MET A 1 -7.62 -9.89 -15.10
C MET A 1 -7.05 -9.70 -16.49
N ARG A 2 -7.11 -8.50 -17.10
CA ARG A 2 -6.68 -8.26 -18.50
C ARG A 2 -5.15 -8.15 -18.68
N TYR A 3 -4.39 -8.05 -17.60
CA TYR A 3 -2.94 -7.74 -17.64
C TYR A 3 -2.04 -8.96 -17.42
N MET A 4 -2.53 -10.00 -16.72
CA MET A 4 -1.78 -11.26 -16.49
C MET A 4 -1.44 -12.01 -17.79
N SER A 5 -2.15 -11.74 -18.88
CA SER A 5 -1.89 -12.35 -20.19
C SER A 5 -0.98 -11.50 -21.09
N GLN A 6 -0.41 -10.39 -20.60
CA GLN A 6 0.49 -9.56 -21.40
C GLN A 6 1.89 -10.16 -21.44
N SER A 7 2.39 -10.39 -22.65
CA SER A 7 3.80 -10.71 -22.86
C SER A 7 4.67 -9.51 -22.50
N ALA A 8 5.88 -9.75 -22.02
CA ALA A 8 6.79 -8.63 -21.79
C ALA A 8 7.13 -7.89 -23.07
N VAL A 9 7.31 -6.58 -22.90
CA VAL A 9 7.60 -5.64 -23.98
C VAL A 9 8.97 -5.03 -23.71
N CYS A 10 9.86 -5.10 -24.70
CA CYS A 10 11.10 -4.34 -24.75
C CYS A 10 10.83 -3.07 -25.57
N ARG A 11 11.01 -1.91 -24.94
CA ARG A 11 10.84 -0.58 -25.53
C ARG A 11 12.19 0.01 -25.92
N THR A 12 13.22 -0.20 -25.10
CA THR A 12 14.60 0.20 -25.37
C THR A 12 15.44 -1.02 -25.74
N THR A 13 15.70 -1.22 -27.04
CA THR A 13 16.38 -2.44 -27.53
C THR A 13 17.90 -2.38 -27.46
N THR A 14 18.48 -1.25 -27.06
CA THR A 14 19.93 -1.01 -27.05
C THR A 14 20.60 -1.32 -25.72
N ILE A 15 19.85 -1.76 -24.71
CA ILE A 15 20.32 -2.00 -23.33
C ILE A 15 20.04 -3.44 -22.88
N ASN A 16 20.01 -4.40 -23.81
CA ASN A 16 19.63 -5.78 -23.48
C ASN A 16 20.74 -6.52 -22.70
N GLU A 17 22.00 -6.17 -22.95
CA GLU A 17 23.18 -6.63 -22.23
C GLU A 17 23.21 -6.14 -20.78
N ASP A 18 22.71 -4.93 -20.53
CA ASP A 18 22.71 -4.28 -19.21
C ASP A 18 21.92 -5.11 -18.19
N LEU A 19 20.88 -5.82 -18.63
CA LEU A 19 20.12 -6.77 -17.81
C LEU A 19 20.99 -7.86 -17.17
N GLY A 20 22.10 -8.23 -17.82
CA GLY A 20 23.05 -9.23 -17.30
C GLY A 20 24.06 -8.68 -16.30
N GLN A 21 24.08 -7.37 -16.07
CA GLN A 21 25.01 -6.66 -15.19
C GLN A 21 24.32 -5.97 -14.01
N VAL A 22 23.00 -6.14 -13.86
CA VAL A 22 22.23 -5.58 -12.75
C VAL A 22 22.72 -6.16 -11.42
N GLY A 23 23.19 -5.29 -10.53
CA GLY A 23 23.60 -5.63 -9.16
C GLY A 23 22.65 -5.08 -8.09
N TYR A 24 21.85 -4.05 -8.43
CA TYR A 24 20.94 -3.38 -7.51
C TYR A 24 19.56 -3.22 -8.13
N ILE A 25 18.50 -3.59 -7.39
CA ILE A 25 17.10 -3.42 -7.77
C ILE A 25 16.43 -2.50 -6.76
N PHE A 26 15.82 -1.42 -7.25
CA PHE A 26 14.96 -0.51 -6.50
C PHE A 26 13.51 -0.79 -6.88
N SER A 27 12.74 -1.35 -5.96
CA SER A 27 11.36 -1.78 -6.19
C SER A 27 10.40 -0.88 -5.43
N ASP A 28 9.34 -0.42 -6.10
CA ASP A 28 8.15 0.01 -5.38
C ASP A 28 7.48 -1.19 -4.68
N LYS A 29 6.66 -0.91 -3.66
CA LYS A 29 5.88 -1.93 -2.95
C LYS A 29 4.48 -2.12 -3.53
N THR A 30 3.72 -1.03 -3.76
CA THR A 30 2.31 -1.10 -4.14
C THR A 30 2.21 -1.48 -5.61
N GLY A 31 1.38 -2.47 -5.97
CA GLY A 31 1.21 -2.87 -7.37
C GLY A 31 2.45 -3.52 -8.02
N THR A 32 3.59 -3.54 -7.33
CA THR A 32 4.84 -4.16 -7.76
C THR A 32 5.15 -5.43 -6.96
N LEU A 33 5.48 -5.31 -5.67
CA LEU A 33 5.62 -6.48 -4.79
C LEU A 33 4.25 -7.00 -4.34
N THR A 34 3.30 -6.09 -4.17
CA THR A 34 1.92 -6.40 -3.83
C THR A 34 1.04 -6.46 -5.07
N ALA A 35 -0.04 -7.23 -5.01
CA ALA A 35 -0.99 -7.39 -6.09
C ALA A 35 -1.95 -6.18 -6.23
N ASN A 36 -1.90 -5.23 -5.29
CA ASN A 36 -2.84 -4.12 -5.19
C ASN A 36 -4.29 -4.66 -5.15
N GLU A 37 -4.48 -5.71 -4.35
CA GLU A 37 -5.74 -6.42 -4.14
C GLU A 37 -6.09 -6.37 -2.66
N LEU A 38 -6.69 -5.24 -2.28
CA LEU A 38 -6.99 -4.95 -0.89
C LEU A 38 -8.17 -5.77 -0.39
N ARG A 39 -8.05 -6.24 0.86
CA ARG A 39 -9.13 -6.92 1.58
C ARG A 39 -9.26 -6.36 2.98
N LEU A 40 -10.47 -6.02 3.41
CA LEU A 40 -10.72 -5.66 4.80
C LEU A 40 -10.50 -6.88 5.71
N ARG A 41 -9.59 -6.76 6.67
CA ARG A 41 -9.30 -7.81 7.67
C ARG A 41 -9.87 -7.50 9.04
N ALA A 42 -9.83 -6.24 9.44
CA ALA A 42 -10.33 -5.82 10.74
C ALA A 42 -10.85 -4.39 10.73
N ILE A 43 -11.75 -4.08 11.68
CA ILE A 43 -12.12 -2.72 12.04
C ILE A 43 -12.16 -2.57 13.55
N THR A 44 -11.95 -1.36 14.02
CA THR A 44 -12.28 -0.97 15.39
C THR A 44 -13.27 0.18 15.31
N VAL A 45 -14.45 0.04 15.92
CA VAL A 45 -15.49 1.07 15.92
C VAL A 45 -15.93 1.32 17.36
N GLY A 46 -15.85 2.57 17.80
CA GLY A 46 -15.94 2.90 19.22
C GLY A 46 -14.83 2.20 20.01
N HIS A 47 -15.22 1.39 21.00
CA HIS A 47 -14.29 0.60 21.82
C HIS A 47 -14.19 -0.87 21.39
N VAL A 48 -14.83 -1.25 20.27
CA VAL A 48 -14.95 -2.66 19.87
C VAL A 48 -14.13 -2.97 18.64
N HIS A 49 -13.29 -3.99 18.76
CA HIS A 49 -12.55 -4.59 17.67
C HIS A 49 -13.34 -5.75 17.03
N TYR A 50 -13.43 -5.74 15.70
CA TYR A 50 -14.05 -6.78 14.87
C TYR A 50 -13.02 -7.34 13.89
N GLY A 51 -12.16 -8.22 14.41
CA GLY A 51 -11.16 -8.99 13.67
C GLY A 51 -10.98 -10.35 14.33
N GLY A 52 -10.56 -11.35 13.56
CA GLY A 52 -10.28 -12.69 14.07
C GLY A 52 -8.99 -12.73 14.90
N PRO A 53 -8.80 -13.73 15.77
CA PRO A 53 -7.56 -13.89 16.51
C PRO A 53 -6.38 -14.03 15.54
N VAL A 54 -5.32 -13.25 15.79
CA VAL A 54 -4.01 -13.44 15.17
C VAL A 54 -3.54 -14.82 15.62
N GLY A 55 -3.44 -15.77 14.69
CA GLY A 55 -2.87 -17.07 14.99
C GLY A 55 -1.46 -16.85 15.54
N SER A 56 -1.20 -17.32 16.77
CA SER A 56 0.16 -17.39 17.28
C SER A 56 1.01 -18.19 16.30
N PRO A 57 2.18 -17.70 15.85
CA PRO A 57 3.09 -18.54 15.08
C PRO A 57 3.56 -19.67 16.02
N GLY A 58 3.24 -20.91 15.69
CA GLY A 58 3.66 -22.09 16.46
C GLY A 58 2.62 -22.62 17.45
N GLY A 59 1.57 -23.25 16.94
CA GLY A 59 0.85 -24.28 17.69
C GLY A 59 1.74 -25.51 17.82
N VAL A 60 2.29 -25.72 19.02
CA VAL A 60 3.04 -26.91 19.42
C VAL A 60 2.23 -28.17 19.08
N MET A 61 2.61 -28.86 18.00
CA MET A 61 2.24 -30.26 17.83
C MET A 61 3.12 -31.11 18.74
N GLY A 62 2.46 -31.95 19.52
CA GLY A 62 3.05 -32.81 20.54
C GLY A 62 4.12 -33.74 20.00
N GLU A 63 4.98 -34.13 20.94
CA GLU A 63 6.12 -35.02 20.84
C GLU A 63 5.88 -36.27 19.97
N GLY A 64 6.83 -36.52 19.07
CA GLY A 64 6.93 -37.76 18.31
C GLY A 64 8.22 -37.82 17.51
N HIS A 65 9.32 -38.18 18.17
CA HIS A 65 10.60 -38.54 17.53
C HIS A 65 10.40 -39.47 16.31
N ARG A 66 11.05 -39.15 15.18
CA ARG A 66 12.03 -40.05 14.54
C ARG A 66 12.82 -39.33 13.44
N SER A 67 14.13 -39.38 13.61
CA SER A 67 15.19 -39.09 12.65
C SER A 67 15.06 -39.91 11.36
N HIS A 68 15.27 -39.30 10.20
CA HIS A 68 16.08 -39.88 9.12
C HIS A 68 16.49 -38.80 8.12
N SER A 69 17.81 -38.67 7.94
CA SER A 69 18.48 -38.05 6.80
C SER A 69 18.23 -38.88 5.54
N GLU A 70 18.02 -38.23 4.39
CA GLU A 70 18.70 -38.54 3.11
C GLU A 70 18.19 -37.64 1.96
N GLU A 71 19.17 -37.05 1.29
CA GLU A 71 19.36 -36.84 -0.16
C GLU A 71 18.22 -36.32 -1.08
N PHE A 72 18.63 -35.27 -1.80
CA PHE A 72 17.95 -34.53 -2.84
C PHE A 72 18.23 -35.18 -4.21
N ASP A 73 17.19 -35.64 -4.92
CA ASP A 73 17.20 -35.80 -6.37
C ASP A 73 15.80 -36.12 -6.92
N GLY A 74 15.41 -35.47 -8.03
CA GLY A 74 14.34 -35.97 -8.89
C GLY A 74 13.22 -34.97 -9.23
N LEU A 75 13.30 -34.41 -10.44
CA LEU A 75 12.20 -33.76 -11.15
C LEU A 75 11.04 -34.73 -11.38
N GLY A 76 9.82 -34.34 -11.00
CA GLY A 76 8.59 -35.07 -11.30
C GLY A 76 7.39 -34.14 -11.34
N ASP A 77 6.76 -34.03 -12.51
CA ASP A 77 5.49 -33.35 -12.72
C ASP A 77 4.38 -34.07 -11.93
N GLY A 78 3.71 -33.34 -11.04
CA GLY A 78 2.56 -33.81 -10.27
C GLY A 78 1.69 -32.62 -9.87
N GLU A 79 0.46 -32.59 -10.39
CA GLU A 79 -0.61 -31.76 -9.87
C GLU A 79 -0.89 -32.18 -8.42
N GLU A 80 -0.54 -31.35 -7.45
CA GLU A 80 -0.96 -31.52 -6.05
C GLU A 80 -1.72 -30.29 -5.56
N GLU A 81 -2.81 -30.61 -4.86
CA GLU A 81 -3.84 -29.74 -4.34
C GLU A 81 -3.27 -28.62 -3.46
N TYR A 82 -3.72 -27.40 -3.74
CA TYR A 82 -3.43 -26.22 -2.94
C TYR A 82 -4.12 -26.37 -1.57
N GLU A 83 -3.44 -26.99 -0.59
CA GLU A 83 -3.88 -26.97 0.81
C GLU A 83 -3.91 -25.53 1.32
N GLY A 84 -5.05 -25.16 1.89
CA GLY A 84 -5.38 -23.80 2.27
C GLY A 84 -4.35 -23.16 3.20
N ASP A 85 -3.76 -22.08 2.70
CA ASP A 85 -2.97 -21.10 3.42
C ASP A 85 -3.59 -20.78 4.81
N PRO A 86 -2.85 -20.88 5.93
CA PRO A 86 -3.38 -20.59 7.26
C PRO A 86 -3.61 -19.09 7.39
N SER A 87 -4.75 -18.58 6.88
CA SER A 87 -5.02 -17.15 6.87
C SER A 87 -5.10 -16.59 8.30
N PRO A 88 -4.28 -15.59 8.66
CA PRO A 88 -4.49 -14.80 9.87
C PRO A 88 -5.79 -13.97 9.76
N ALA A 89 -6.35 -13.62 10.92
CA ALA A 89 -7.48 -12.73 11.20
C ALA A 89 -8.52 -12.55 10.07
N VAL A 90 -9.62 -13.30 10.14
CA VAL A 90 -10.84 -13.05 9.33
C VAL A 90 -11.75 -12.08 10.06
N PHE A 91 -12.32 -11.09 9.38
CA PHE A 91 -13.29 -10.16 9.94
C PHE A 91 -14.47 -10.90 10.61
N ASP A 92 -14.75 -10.60 11.88
CA ASP A 92 -15.86 -11.22 12.63
C ASP A 92 -17.20 -10.56 12.30
N ARG A 93 -17.75 -10.95 11.15
CA ARG A 93 -19.04 -10.47 10.66
C ARG A 93 -20.21 -10.83 11.56
N SER A 94 -20.16 -11.99 12.20
CA SER A 94 -21.27 -12.45 13.06
C SER A 94 -21.43 -11.53 14.26
N ARG A 95 -20.31 -11.21 14.93
CA ARG A 95 -20.31 -10.27 16.05
C ARG A 95 -20.69 -8.86 15.61
N PHE A 96 -20.16 -8.38 14.49
CA PHE A 96 -20.51 -7.07 13.93
C PHE A 96 -22.03 -6.95 13.71
N MET A 97 -22.64 -7.90 13.01
CA MET A 97 -24.07 -7.84 12.70
C MET A 97 -24.97 -7.99 13.93
N LYS A 98 -24.54 -8.73 14.96
CA LYS A 98 -25.27 -8.80 16.24
C LYS A 98 -25.34 -7.44 16.93
N HIS A 99 -24.22 -6.73 17.02
CA HIS A 99 -24.17 -5.38 17.61
C HIS A 99 -24.92 -4.36 16.74
N LEU A 100 -24.76 -4.41 15.41
CA LEU A 100 -25.45 -3.52 14.48
C LEU A 100 -26.98 -3.67 14.57
N ARG A 101 -27.49 -4.89 14.78
CA ARG A 101 -28.93 -5.17 14.91
C ARG A 101 -29.47 -4.89 16.32
N GLY A 102 -28.61 -4.61 17.31
CA GLY A 102 -29.01 -4.47 18.71
C GLY A 102 -29.53 -5.78 19.33
N ALA A 103 -29.02 -6.93 18.87
CA ALA A 103 -29.56 -8.25 19.22
C ALA A 103 -28.99 -8.86 20.51
N THR A 104 -27.98 -8.24 21.15
CA THR A 104 -27.43 -8.67 22.43
C THR A 104 -27.20 -7.48 23.38
N ASP A 105 -27.39 -7.74 24.68
CA ASP A 105 -27.01 -6.88 25.82
C ASP A 105 -25.59 -7.23 26.29
N ASP A 106 -24.71 -7.63 25.36
CA ASP A 106 -23.28 -7.71 25.68
C ASP A 106 -22.87 -6.29 26.04
N SER A 107 -22.66 -5.98 27.32
CA SER A 107 -22.45 -4.62 27.79
C SER A 107 -21.20 -4.02 27.14
N ILE A 108 -21.37 -3.27 26.04
CA ILE A 108 -20.29 -2.65 25.27
C ILE A 108 -19.81 -1.33 25.93
N GLY A 109 -20.26 -1.06 27.15
CA GLY A 109 -20.12 0.26 27.76
C GLY A 109 -21.17 1.23 27.20
N HIS A 110 -21.49 2.26 28.00
CA HIS A 110 -22.33 3.37 27.55
C HIS A 110 -21.46 4.30 26.69
N LEU A 111 -21.87 4.54 25.44
CA LEU A 111 -21.24 5.53 24.57
C LEU A 111 -22.03 6.83 24.76
N ASP A 112 -21.40 7.96 25.07
CA ASP A 112 -22.09 9.27 25.06
C ASP A 112 -21.19 10.28 24.37
N VAL A 113 -21.45 10.50 23.09
CA VAL A 113 -20.64 11.38 22.25
C VAL A 113 -21.53 12.32 21.46
N GLU A 114 -21.22 13.61 21.51
CA GLU A 114 -21.93 14.61 20.73
C GLU A 114 -21.28 14.77 19.35
N ALA A 115 -22.06 14.55 18.28
CA ALA A 115 -21.61 14.67 16.89
C ALA A 115 -21.78 16.07 16.28
N GLY A 116 -22.40 17.01 17.01
CA GLY A 116 -22.75 18.35 16.52
C GLY A 116 -24.22 18.45 16.11
N ALA A 117 -24.72 19.67 15.88
CA ALA A 117 -26.12 19.94 15.54
C ALA A 117 -27.17 19.19 16.40
N GLY A 118 -26.85 18.91 17.66
CA GLY A 118 -27.72 18.15 18.59
C GLY A 118 -27.77 16.63 18.37
N VAL A 119 -26.97 16.08 17.44
CA VAL A 119 -26.86 14.62 17.23
C VAL A 119 -26.02 14.02 18.36
N LYS A 120 -26.60 13.08 19.10
CA LYS A 120 -25.92 12.26 20.12
C LYS A 120 -25.76 10.83 19.64
N ILE A 121 -24.60 10.25 19.90
CA ILE A 121 -24.29 8.84 19.67
C ILE A 121 -24.27 8.17 21.03
N GLU A 122 -25.36 7.48 21.37
CA GLU A 122 -25.63 6.99 22.74
C GLU A 122 -25.34 5.48 22.89
N SER A 123 -25.10 4.78 21.79
CA SER A 123 -24.89 3.34 21.80
C SER A 123 -23.86 2.87 20.78
N GLN A 124 -23.31 1.68 21.02
CA GLN A 124 -22.48 0.98 20.04
C GLN A 124 -23.23 0.78 18.71
N ARG A 125 -24.55 0.55 18.76
CA ARG A 125 -25.36 0.40 17.54
C ARG A 125 -25.36 1.68 16.71
N ASP A 126 -25.50 2.85 17.34
CA ASP A 126 -25.54 4.14 16.65
C ASP A 126 -24.21 4.43 15.95
N ILE A 127 -23.09 4.26 16.66
CA ILE A 127 -21.76 4.50 16.07
C ILE A 127 -21.47 3.52 14.93
N LEU A 128 -21.92 2.26 15.02
CA LEU A 128 -21.77 1.28 13.94
C LEU A 128 -22.57 1.67 12.70
N HIS A 129 -23.80 2.16 12.86
CA HIS A 129 -24.59 2.65 11.73
C HIS A 129 -23.93 3.85 11.06
N HIS A 130 -23.41 4.81 11.82
CA HIS A 130 -22.66 5.94 11.27
C HIS A 130 -21.39 5.50 10.56
N PHE A 131 -20.61 4.59 11.16
CA PHE A 131 -19.39 4.06 10.55
C PHE A 131 -19.69 3.34 9.23
N ALA A 132 -20.66 2.42 9.22
CA ALA A 132 -21.02 1.67 8.02
C ALA A 132 -21.60 2.57 6.91
N SER A 133 -22.43 3.55 7.28
CA SER A 133 -22.89 4.59 6.35
C SER A 133 -21.74 5.40 5.78
N LEU A 134 -20.77 5.82 6.59
CA LEU A 134 -19.60 6.58 6.14
C LEU A 134 -18.82 5.76 5.09
N VAL A 135 -18.49 4.51 5.41
CA VAL A 135 -17.76 3.59 4.49
C VAL A 135 -18.52 3.42 3.17
N ALA A 136 -19.86 3.32 3.23
CA ALA A 136 -20.72 3.11 2.06
C ALA A 136 -21.07 4.38 1.26
N THR A 137 -20.69 5.58 1.72
CA THR A 137 -21.10 6.85 1.08
C THR A 137 -19.95 7.77 0.71
N CYS A 138 -18.88 7.78 1.50
CA CYS A 138 -17.70 8.61 1.28
C CYS A 138 -16.75 7.92 0.30
N HIS A 139 -17.12 7.88 -0.97
CA HIS A 139 -16.30 7.36 -2.06
C HIS A 139 -16.78 7.88 -3.43
N SER A 140 -15.97 7.63 -4.46
CA SER A 140 -16.29 7.90 -5.87
C SER A 140 -16.71 6.65 -6.67
N VAL A 141 -16.61 5.47 -6.04
CA VAL A 141 -16.85 4.15 -6.63
C VAL A 141 -18.27 3.97 -7.20
N THR A 142 -18.37 3.25 -8.32
CA THR A 142 -19.61 2.89 -8.99
C THR A 142 -19.81 1.36 -9.04
N PRO A 143 -21.05 0.85 -9.00
CA PRO A 143 -21.32 -0.56 -9.23
C PRO A 143 -21.04 -0.97 -10.68
N ASP A 144 -20.27 -2.03 -10.88
CA ASP A 144 -20.01 -2.65 -12.17
C ASP A 144 -20.91 -3.89 -12.35
N PHE A 145 -22.00 -3.70 -13.10
CA PHE A 145 -22.94 -4.77 -13.43
C PHE A 145 -22.49 -5.64 -14.62
N GLY A 146 -21.28 -5.43 -15.14
CA GLY A 146 -20.77 -6.14 -16.31
C GLY A 146 -21.51 -5.73 -17.59
N THR A 147 -22.14 -6.68 -18.28
CA THR A 147 -22.78 -6.41 -19.58
C THR A 147 -24.03 -5.54 -19.45
N ALA A 148 -24.32 -4.74 -20.47
CA ALA A 148 -25.55 -3.95 -20.55
C ALA A 148 -26.84 -4.79 -20.42
N ALA A 149 -26.79 -6.09 -20.75
CA ALA A 149 -27.91 -7.01 -20.54
C ALA A 149 -28.10 -7.38 -19.06
N ALA A 150 -27.01 -7.63 -18.31
CA ALA A 150 -27.07 -7.86 -16.86
C ALA A 150 -27.50 -6.61 -16.10
N ALA A 151 -26.99 -5.43 -16.49
CA ALA A 151 -27.42 -4.14 -15.94
C ALA A 151 -28.91 -3.85 -16.19
N ARG A 152 -29.43 -4.17 -17.39
CA ARG A 152 -30.85 -4.06 -17.72
C ARG A 152 -31.71 -5.07 -16.97
N SER A 153 -31.26 -6.32 -16.84
CA SER A 153 -31.98 -7.35 -16.08
C SER A 153 -32.05 -7.01 -14.58
N ALA A 154 -30.96 -6.49 -14.01
CA ALA A 154 -30.93 -5.99 -12.63
C ALA A 154 -31.86 -4.78 -12.46
N ARG A 155 -31.79 -3.76 -13.34
CA ARG A 155 -32.68 -2.58 -13.29
C ARG A 155 -34.15 -2.91 -13.54
N MET A 156 -34.48 -3.86 -14.41
CA MET A 156 -35.87 -4.27 -14.69
C MET A 156 -36.46 -5.12 -13.57
N SER A 157 -35.64 -5.95 -12.91
CA SER A 157 -36.02 -6.66 -11.68
C SER A 157 -36.31 -5.69 -10.52
N MET A 158 -35.71 -4.49 -10.52
CA MET A 158 -35.86 -3.50 -9.45
C MET A 158 -37.02 -2.51 -9.67
N THR A 159 -37.54 -2.36 -10.90
CA THR A 159 -38.53 -1.31 -11.24
C THR A 159 -39.98 -1.80 -11.34
N THR A 160 -40.26 -3.08 -11.10
CA THR A 160 -41.62 -3.61 -11.18
C THR A 160 -42.05 -4.35 -9.91
N ARG A 161 -42.79 -3.66 -9.02
CA ARG A 161 -43.92 -4.22 -8.23
C ARG A 161 -44.55 -3.17 -7.30
N ARG A 162 -45.43 -2.33 -7.86
CA ARG A 162 -46.62 -1.86 -7.14
C ARG A 162 -47.68 -2.93 -7.31
N GLY A 163 -47.99 -3.69 -6.27
CA GLY A 163 -49.08 -4.67 -6.32
C GLY A 163 -48.82 -5.87 -5.43
N SER A 164 -49.85 -6.23 -4.66
CA SER A 164 -49.90 -7.24 -3.62
C SER A 164 -49.36 -8.62 -4.04
N GLN A 165 -48.19 -8.98 -3.52
CA GLN A 165 -47.81 -10.25 -2.87
C GLN A 165 -46.28 -10.24 -2.73
N ARG A 166 -45.81 -10.14 -1.49
CA ARG A 166 -44.39 -10.11 -1.13
C ARG A 166 -43.87 -11.55 -1.08
N GLU A 167 -43.24 -12.00 -2.16
CA GLU A 167 -42.23 -13.06 -2.06
C GLU A 167 -40.86 -12.39 -2.22
N PRO A 168 -39.87 -12.72 -1.37
CA PRO A 168 -38.54 -12.14 -1.46
C PRO A 168 -37.86 -12.61 -2.75
N VAL A 169 -37.39 -11.66 -3.57
CA VAL A 169 -36.59 -11.90 -4.77
C VAL A 169 -35.16 -12.26 -4.36
N VAL A 170 -35.01 -13.37 -3.64
CA VAL A 170 -33.70 -13.97 -3.30
C VAL A 170 -33.54 -15.34 -3.96
N ALA A 171 -34.58 -15.87 -4.62
CA ALA A 171 -34.57 -17.26 -5.09
C ALA A 171 -34.02 -17.52 -6.51
N GLN A 172 -33.47 -16.53 -7.24
CA GLN A 172 -32.94 -16.77 -8.60
C GLN A 172 -31.66 -16.01 -8.96
N LEU A 173 -30.85 -15.62 -7.97
CA LEU A 173 -29.44 -15.27 -8.23
C LEU A 173 -28.61 -16.43 -7.69
N SER A 174 -28.21 -17.33 -8.59
CA SER A 174 -27.36 -18.48 -8.32
C SER A 174 -26.17 -18.13 -7.44
N ASP A 175 -25.84 -19.05 -6.53
CA ASP A 175 -24.68 -19.08 -5.65
C ASP A 175 -23.45 -18.32 -6.23
N GLY A 176 -22.97 -17.31 -5.49
CA GLY A 176 -21.63 -16.75 -5.70
C GLY A 176 -21.51 -15.41 -6.44
N TRP A 177 -22.60 -14.67 -6.72
CA TRP A 177 -22.46 -13.32 -7.29
C TRP A 177 -21.95 -12.31 -6.24
N ARG A 178 -20.67 -11.96 -6.33
CA ARG A 178 -20.09 -10.79 -5.64
C ARG A 178 -20.34 -9.53 -6.49
N PRO A 179 -20.98 -8.48 -5.96
CA PRO A 179 -21.08 -7.21 -6.67
C PRO A 179 -19.66 -6.72 -6.98
N LYS A 180 -19.37 -6.45 -8.26
CA LYS A 180 -18.12 -5.82 -8.65
C LYS A 180 -18.29 -4.31 -8.53
N TYR A 181 -17.27 -3.67 -8.00
CA TYR A 181 -17.22 -2.24 -7.81
C TYR A 181 -16.03 -1.69 -8.58
N ALA A 182 -16.22 -0.56 -9.26
CA ALA A 182 -15.21 0.09 -10.08
C ALA A 182 -15.02 1.54 -9.64
N GLY A 183 -13.77 1.91 -9.42
CA GLY A 183 -13.33 3.24 -9.03
C GLY A 183 -11.84 3.42 -9.30
N GLU A 184 -11.36 4.66 -9.18
CA GLU A 184 -9.95 4.99 -9.44
C GLU A 184 -9.02 4.52 -8.33
N SER A 185 -9.53 4.47 -7.09
CA SER A 185 -8.77 4.04 -5.92
C SER A 185 -9.11 2.59 -5.52
N PRO A 186 -8.11 1.70 -5.45
CA PRO A 186 -8.28 0.35 -4.92
C PRO A 186 -8.79 0.35 -3.47
N ASP A 187 -8.31 1.29 -2.65
CA ASP A 187 -8.73 1.45 -1.25
C ASP A 187 -10.23 1.76 -1.16
N GLU A 188 -10.74 2.67 -2.00
CA GLU A 188 -12.18 2.96 -2.04
C GLU A 188 -13.00 1.75 -2.51
N CYS A 189 -12.53 1.02 -3.53
CA CYS A 189 -13.22 -0.17 -4.01
C CYS A 189 -13.31 -1.25 -2.93
N CYS A 190 -12.21 -1.47 -2.20
CA CYS A 190 -12.16 -2.40 -1.07
C CYS A 190 -13.11 -1.97 0.06
N LEU A 191 -13.16 -0.67 0.38
CA LEU A 191 -14.09 -0.15 1.39
C LEU A 191 -15.56 -0.36 0.99
N VAL A 192 -15.94 -0.14 -0.27
CA VAL A 192 -17.30 -0.36 -0.75
C VAL A 192 -17.66 -1.85 -0.82
N GLU A 193 -16.73 -2.70 -1.25
CA GLU A 193 -16.91 -4.15 -1.19
C GLU A 193 -17.09 -4.61 0.26
N ALA A 194 -16.27 -4.08 1.18
CA ALA A 194 -16.38 -4.37 2.60
C ALA A 194 -17.70 -3.84 3.20
N ALA A 195 -18.18 -2.66 2.79
CA ALA A 195 -19.49 -2.18 3.19
C ALA A 195 -20.58 -3.19 2.83
N ALA A 196 -20.56 -3.70 1.60
CA ALA A 196 -21.54 -4.67 1.12
C ALA A 196 -21.42 -6.03 1.82
N VAL A 197 -20.21 -6.61 1.86
CA VAL A 197 -19.98 -8.00 2.29
C VAL A 197 -19.84 -8.12 3.81
N CYS A 198 -19.14 -7.18 4.44
CA CYS A 198 -18.80 -7.22 5.86
C CYS A 198 -19.83 -6.47 6.70
N LEU A 199 -20.25 -5.28 6.27
CA LEU A 199 -21.06 -4.37 7.09
C LEU A 199 -22.57 -4.44 6.81
N GLY A 200 -22.99 -5.08 5.71
CA GLY A 200 -24.40 -5.18 5.32
C GLY A 200 -24.96 -3.92 4.65
N TYR A 201 -24.10 -3.05 4.10
CA TYR A 201 -24.44 -1.80 3.41
C TYR A 201 -24.02 -1.89 1.95
N LYS A 202 -24.92 -2.35 1.10
CA LYS A 202 -24.62 -2.61 -0.30
C LYS A 202 -24.94 -1.40 -1.16
N LEU A 203 -23.95 -0.91 -1.91
CA LEU A 203 -24.15 0.13 -2.91
C LEU A 203 -24.85 -0.47 -4.14
N ILE A 204 -26.01 0.12 -4.50
CA ILE A 204 -26.85 -0.29 -5.64
C ILE A 204 -26.71 0.68 -6.80
N GLU A 205 -26.68 1.99 -6.52
CA GLU A 205 -26.57 3.02 -7.54
C GLU A 205 -25.76 4.20 -7.02
N ARG A 206 -24.97 4.82 -7.90
CA ARG A 206 -24.21 6.03 -7.61
C ARG A 206 -24.37 7.01 -8.77
N GLU A 207 -25.00 8.14 -8.49
CA GLU A 207 -25.06 9.31 -9.36
C GLU A 207 -24.20 10.46 -8.76
N GLN A 208 -24.14 11.60 -9.43
CA GLN A 208 -23.36 12.75 -8.95
C GLN A 208 -23.94 13.34 -7.65
N SER A 209 -25.27 13.41 -7.54
CA SER A 209 -25.97 14.07 -6.43
C SER A 209 -26.73 13.09 -5.53
N ASP A 210 -26.74 11.80 -5.85
CA ASP A 210 -27.48 10.79 -5.11
C ASP A 210 -26.74 9.46 -5.09
N LEU A 211 -26.98 8.68 -4.04
CA LEU A 211 -26.55 7.29 -3.91
C LEU A 211 -27.68 6.45 -3.33
N GLN A 212 -27.78 5.21 -3.78
CA GLN A 212 -28.76 4.24 -3.29
C GLN A 212 -28.06 3.07 -2.62
N LEU A 213 -28.39 2.86 -1.35
CA LEU A 213 -27.90 1.76 -0.53
C LEU A 213 -29.01 0.77 -0.24
N GLU A 214 -28.66 -0.51 -0.16
CA GLU A 214 -29.48 -1.60 0.35
C GLU A 214 -28.87 -2.08 1.67
N LEU A 215 -29.58 -1.86 2.76
CA LEU A 215 -29.16 -2.24 4.11
C LEU A 215 -29.75 -3.60 4.47
N GLU A 216 -28.89 -4.52 4.90
CA GLU A 216 -29.29 -5.81 5.40
C GLU A 216 -29.92 -5.69 6.79
N LEU A 217 -31.16 -6.16 6.92
CA LEU A 217 -31.91 -6.21 8.16
C LEU A 217 -31.85 -7.61 8.79
N ALA A 218 -32.55 -7.81 9.90
CA ALA A 218 -32.72 -9.12 10.51
C ALA A 218 -33.57 -10.05 9.61
N ALA A 219 -33.46 -11.37 9.82
CA ALA A 219 -34.25 -12.40 9.14
C ALA A 219 -34.14 -12.44 7.60
N GLY A 220 -33.11 -11.82 7.01
CA GLY A 220 -32.90 -11.80 5.56
C GLY A 220 -33.67 -10.72 4.82
N ASP A 221 -34.34 -9.82 5.54
CA ASP A 221 -34.95 -8.63 4.95
C ASP A 221 -33.88 -7.59 4.55
N ALA A 222 -34.24 -6.72 3.61
CA ALA A 222 -33.40 -5.59 3.21
C ALA A 222 -34.21 -4.31 3.06
N GLN A 223 -33.61 -3.18 3.40
CA GLN A 223 -34.20 -1.86 3.24
C GLN A 223 -33.37 -1.01 2.29
N GLN A 224 -34.01 -0.44 1.28
CA GLN A 224 -33.37 0.52 0.40
C GLN A 224 -33.47 1.94 0.96
N GLN A 225 -32.36 2.66 0.88
CA GLN A 225 -32.23 4.03 1.34
C GLN A 225 -31.56 4.87 0.25
N ARG A 226 -32.15 6.03 -0.07
CA ARG A 226 -31.57 7.02 -0.98
C ARG A 226 -30.96 8.14 -0.16
N TRP A 227 -29.69 8.44 -0.40
CA TRP A 227 -28.95 9.51 0.25
C TRP A 227 -28.61 10.58 -0.78
N ARG A 228 -28.81 11.85 -0.40
CA ARG A 228 -28.52 13.00 -1.25
C ARG A 228 -27.11 13.51 -0.95
N VAL A 229 -26.25 13.56 -1.97
CA VAL A 229 -24.88 14.07 -1.89
C VAL A 229 -24.89 15.56 -2.21
N GLU A 230 -24.45 16.37 -1.26
CA GLU A 230 -24.48 17.83 -1.35
C GLU A 230 -23.12 18.45 -1.65
N GLY A 231 -22.06 17.79 -1.20
CA GLY A 231 -20.70 18.29 -1.34
C GLY A 231 -19.69 17.16 -1.21
N VAL A 232 -18.57 17.31 -1.90
CA VAL A 232 -17.44 16.40 -1.84
C VAL A 232 -16.18 17.23 -1.71
N VAL A 233 -15.35 16.91 -0.73
CA VAL A 233 -13.97 17.42 -0.66
C VAL A 233 -13.05 16.26 -1.07
N PRO A 234 -12.53 16.25 -2.31
CA PRO A 234 -11.86 15.10 -2.88
C PRO A 234 -10.51 14.85 -2.23
N PHE A 235 -10.05 13.60 -2.26
CA PHE A 235 -8.70 13.25 -1.83
C PHE A 235 -7.64 14.02 -2.65
N THR A 236 -6.59 14.50 -1.97
CA THR A 236 -5.35 14.94 -2.62
C THR A 236 -4.17 14.42 -1.82
N ASN A 237 -2.98 14.31 -2.44
CA ASN A 237 -1.78 13.82 -1.76
C ASN A 237 -1.36 14.73 -0.60
N GLU A 238 -1.62 16.03 -0.72
CA GLU A 238 -1.32 17.04 0.30
C GLU A 238 -2.28 16.93 1.48
N ARG A 239 -3.55 16.61 1.21
CA ARG A 239 -4.61 16.55 2.24
C ARG A 239 -4.74 15.19 2.91
N LYS A 240 -4.38 14.10 2.21
CA LYS A 240 -4.48 12.69 2.62
C LYS A 240 -5.81 12.26 3.25
N ARG A 241 -6.91 12.90 2.85
CA ARG A 241 -8.27 12.64 3.34
C ARG A 241 -9.32 13.05 2.32
N SER A 242 -10.49 12.45 2.42
CA SER A 242 -11.66 12.78 1.60
C SER A 242 -12.89 12.92 2.48
N THR A 243 -13.79 13.82 2.08
CA THR A 243 -15.02 14.11 2.82
C THR A 243 -16.21 14.12 1.88
N VAL A 244 -17.34 13.60 2.35
CA VAL A 244 -18.65 13.75 1.72
C VAL A 244 -19.60 14.46 2.67
N ILE A 245 -20.41 15.37 2.14
CA ILE A 245 -21.50 16.03 2.85
C ILE A 245 -22.80 15.48 2.29
N VAL A 246 -23.60 14.83 3.15
CA VAL A 246 -24.81 14.11 2.72
C VAL A 246 -26.02 14.48 3.60
N TYR A 247 -27.20 14.49 2.98
CA TYR A 247 -28.44 14.36 3.74
C TYR A 247 -28.70 12.87 4.00
N PRO A 248 -28.85 12.47 5.27
CA PRO A 248 -29.25 11.12 5.59
C PRO A 248 -30.68 10.83 5.13
N PRO A 249 -31.05 9.55 4.94
CA PRO A 249 -32.39 9.11 4.57
C PRO A 249 -33.35 9.22 5.78
N ARG A 250 -33.63 10.45 6.21
CA ARG A 250 -34.53 10.80 7.31
C ARG A 250 -35.53 11.85 6.84
N ASP A 251 -36.67 11.96 7.53
CA ASP A 251 -37.68 12.99 7.26
C ASP A 251 -37.24 14.41 7.68
N ASP A 252 -36.14 14.53 8.43
CA ASP A 252 -35.58 15.81 8.87
C ASP A 252 -34.50 16.31 7.88
N GLU A 253 -34.89 17.26 7.03
CA GLU A 253 -33.99 17.92 6.08
C GLU A 253 -33.14 19.06 6.69
N ASP A 254 -33.10 19.23 8.02
CA ASP A 254 -32.32 20.29 8.65
C ASP A 254 -30.90 19.87 9.09
N VAL A 255 -30.61 18.57 9.12
CA VAL A 255 -29.30 18.04 9.54
C VAL A 255 -28.57 17.35 8.39
N LEU A 256 -27.31 17.72 8.18
CA LEU A 256 -26.40 17.07 7.24
C LEU A 256 -25.28 16.35 7.99
N TYR A 257 -24.80 15.25 7.43
CA TYR A 257 -23.61 14.57 7.91
C TYR A 257 -22.41 14.91 7.05
N VAL A 258 -21.36 15.39 7.70
CA VAL A 258 -20.01 15.53 7.15
C VAL A 258 -19.26 14.27 7.53
N TYR A 259 -18.95 13.45 6.53
CA TYR A 259 -18.36 12.13 6.67
C TYR A 259 -16.95 12.14 6.08
N THR A 260 -15.95 11.95 6.93
CA THR A 260 -14.54 12.09 6.57
C THR A 260 -13.77 10.80 6.85
N LYS A 261 -12.99 10.36 5.87
CA LYS A 261 -12.01 9.28 6.02
C LYS A 261 -10.64 9.79 5.60
N GLY A 262 -9.59 9.32 6.26
CA GLY A 262 -8.23 9.72 5.92
C GLY A 262 -7.14 8.97 6.67
N ALA A 263 -5.89 9.30 6.34
CA ALA A 263 -4.72 8.80 7.04
C ALA A 263 -4.73 9.29 8.50
N ASP A 264 -4.25 8.45 9.42
CA ASP A 264 -4.20 8.73 10.85
C ASP A 264 -3.32 9.93 11.21
N ASP A 265 -2.16 10.09 10.56
CA ASP A 265 -1.25 11.23 10.76
C ASP A 265 -1.93 12.59 10.50
N VAL A 266 -2.94 12.62 9.63
CA VAL A 266 -3.73 13.82 9.35
C VAL A 266 -5.03 13.88 10.16
N MET A 267 -5.73 12.76 10.29
CA MET A 267 -7.04 12.72 10.93
C MET A 267 -6.98 13.00 12.43
N LEU A 268 -5.94 12.56 13.14
CA LEU A 268 -5.82 12.76 14.59
C LEU A 268 -5.86 14.24 14.99
N GLY A 269 -5.25 15.12 14.19
CA GLY A 269 -5.29 16.58 14.41
C GLY A 269 -6.62 17.26 14.09
N ARG A 270 -7.61 16.49 13.61
CA ARG A 270 -8.95 16.97 13.23
C ARG A 270 -10.06 16.48 14.16
N LEU A 271 -9.73 15.55 15.07
CA LEU A 271 -10.70 14.95 15.96
C LEU A 271 -11.09 15.92 17.09
N SER A 272 -12.35 15.85 17.47
CA SER A 272 -12.92 16.62 18.56
C SER A 272 -12.42 16.14 19.92
N SER A 273 -12.25 17.06 20.87
CA SER A 273 -11.98 16.77 22.28
C SER A 273 -13.23 16.80 23.16
N ARG A 274 -14.42 16.84 22.56
CA ARG A 274 -15.72 16.76 23.27
C ARG A 274 -15.84 15.46 24.08
N THR A 275 -16.77 15.45 25.03
CA THR A 275 -17.06 14.29 25.90
C THR A 275 -17.20 13.00 25.08
N GLY A 276 -16.51 11.95 25.52
CA GLY A 276 -16.50 10.63 24.89
C GLY A 276 -15.64 10.48 23.63
N CYS A 277 -15.20 11.58 22.98
CA CYS A 277 -14.35 11.50 21.79
C CYS A 277 -12.93 10.99 22.09
N GLN A 278 -12.36 11.36 23.24
CA GLN A 278 -10.97 11.00 23.58
C GLN A 278 -10.80 9.48 23.71
N GLU A 279 -11.73 8.80 24.37
CA GLU A 279 -11.67 7.35 24.58
C GLU A 279 -11.74 6.57 23.25
N ILE A 280 -12.56 7.05 22.30
CA ILE A 280 -12.64 6.45 20.96
C ILE A 280 -11.38 6.76 20.15
N THR A 281 -10.81 7.95 20.33
CA THR A 281 -9.53 8.33 19.71
C THR A 281 -8.42 7.40 20.18
N ASP A 282 -8.29 7.20 21.50
CA ASP A 282 -7.27 6.33 22.08
C ASP A 282 -7.44 4.87 21.63
N SER A 283 -8.68 4.38 21.59
CA SER A 283 -9.05 3.06 21.04
C SER A 283 -8.62 2.93 19.57
N SER A 284 -8.89 3.95 18.76
CA SER A 284 -8.53 3.99 17.34
C SER A 284 -7.03 4.03 17.14
N VAL A 285 -6.29 4.81 17.93
CA VAL A 285 -4.81 4.87 17.89
C VAL A 285 -4.20 3.51 18.24
N ALA A 286 -4.67 2.89 19.32
CA ALA A 286 -4.20 1.55 19.71
C ALA A 286 -4.47 0.50 18.61
N ALA A 287 -5.64 0.57 17.97
CA ALA A 287 -5.98 -0.33 16.87
C ALA A 287 -5.15 -0.05 15.61
N VAL A 288 -4.93 1.20 15.23
CA VAL A 288 -4.08 1.59 14.10
C VAL A 288 -2.65 1.08 14.28
N ASN A 289 -2.09 1.20 15.49
CA ASN A 289 -0.77 0.66 15.80
C ASN A 289 -0.73 -0.86 15.64
N ARG A 290 -1.74 -1.57 16.20
CA ARG A 290 -1.87 -3.02 16.04
C ARG A 290 -1.94 -3.42 14.56
N TYR A 291 -2.82 -2.81 13.78
CA TYR A 291 -2.99 -3.09 12.36
C TYR A 291 -1.73 -2.80 11.55
N SER A 292 -0.97 -1.76 11.92
CA SER A 292 0.30 -1.45 11.26
C SER A 292 1.34 -2.55 11.51
N HIS A 293 1.37 -3.15 12.71
CA HIS A 293 2.22 -4.30 13.02
C HIS A 293 1.76 -5.60 12.33
N GLU A 294 0.49 -5.71 11.97
CA GLU A 294 -0.06 -6.82 11.17
C GLU A 294 0.10 -6.58 9.64
N GLY A 295 0.78 -5.51 9.23
CA GLY A 295 0.99 -5.20 7.80
C GLY A 295 -0.22 -4.61 7.09
N PHE A 296 -1.25 -4.19 7.82
CA PHE A 296 -2.46 -3.62 7.23
C PHE A 296 -2.31 -2.13 6.95
N ARG A 297 -2.92 -1.69 5.85
CA ARG A 297 -3.19 -0.27 5.58
C ARG A 297 -4.33 0.20 6.48
N THR A 298 -4.14 1.35 7.10
CA THR A 298 -5.08 1.90 8.09
C THR A 298 -5.68 3.22 7.64
N LEU A 299 -6.99 3.37 7.85
CA LEU A 299 -7.70 4.65 7.70
C LEU A 299 -8.52 4.94 8.96
N ILE A 300 -8.55 6.20 9.37
CA ILE A 300 -9.42 6.72 10.44
C ILE A 300 -10.69 7.29 9.82
N PHE A 301 -11.81 7.06 10.50
CA PHE A 301 -13.16 7.45 10.12
C PHE A 301 -13.72 8.35 11.20
N ALA A 302 -14.20 9.53 10.78
CA ALA A 302 -14.78 10.51 11.67
C ALA A 302 -15.94 11.24 10.99
N MET A 303 -16.81 11.83 11.80
CA MET A 303 -17.96 12.56 11.30
C MET A 303 -18.21 13.85 12.08
N LYS A 304 -19.01 14.75 11.51
CA LYS A 304 -19.78 15.70 12.31
C LYS A 304 -21.14 15.93 11.69
N ALA A 305 -22.09 16.36 12.49
CA ALA A 305 -23.40 16.80 12.04
C ALA A 305 -23.44 18.33 12.04
N ILE A 306 -23.94 18.91 10.95
CA ILE A 306 -24.08 20.35 10.75
C ILE A 306 -25.53 20.68 10.38
N SER A 307 -25.99 21.88 10.70
CA SER A 307 -27.31 22.34 10.27
C SER A 307 -27.31 22.75 8.81
N ARG A 308 -28.50 22.80 8.21
CA ARG A 308 -28.70 23.33 6.86
C ARG A 308 -28.20 24.77 6.74
N ALA A 309 -28.40 25.59 7.77
CA ALA A 309 -27.92 26.97 7.80
C ALA A 309 -26.39 27.06 7.72
N GLN A 310 -25.68 26.26 8.54
CA GLN A 310 -24.22 26.19 8.49
C GLN A 310 -23.72 25.72 7.12
N TRP A 311 -24.40 24.74 6.50
CA TRP A 311 -24.03 24.29 5.17
C TRP A 311 -24.24 25.35 4.08
N GLN A 312 -25.29 26.18 4.18
CA GLN A 312 -25.49 27.29 3.24
C GLN A 312 -24.36 28.32 3.34
N GLU A 313 -23.89 28.63 4.55
CA GLU A 313 -22.74 29.53 4.74
C GLU A 313 -21.47 29.00 4.06
N TYR A 314 -21.17 27.70 4.22
CA TYR A 314 -20.06 27.07 3.52
C TYR A 314 -20.22 27.13 2.00
N LYS A 315 -21.42 26.82 1.49
CA LYS A 315 -21.73 26.88 0.05
C LYS A 315 -21.55 28.27 -0.53
N GLU A 316 -21.99 29.32 0.17
CA GLU A 316 -21.81 30.69 -0.29
C GLU A 316 -20.33 31.05 -0.45
N ARG A 317 -19.49 30.66 0.52
CA ARG A 317 -18.04 30.87 0.46
C ARG A 317 -17.37 30.06 -0.66
N LEU A 318 -17.78 28.80 -0.85
CA LEU A 318 -17.29 27.94 -1.95
C LEU A 318 -17.70 28.47 -3.32
N ASN A 319 -18.94 28.93 -3.48
CA ASN A 319 -19.43 29.55 -4.71
C ASN A 319 -18.68 30.86 -4.99
N GLY A 320 -18.42 31.66 -3.95
CA GLY A 320 -17.56 32.84 -4.03
C GLY A 320 -16.18 32.50 -4.58
N ALA A 321 -15.54 31.44 -4.08
CA ALA A 321 -14.26 30.96 -4.60
C ALA A 321 -14.33 30.46 -6.06
N ALA A 322 -15.45 29.85 -6.46
CA ALA A 322 -15.67 29.40 -7.83
C ALA A 322 -15.74 30.57 -8.83
N LEU A 323 -16.24 31.73 -8.41
CA LEU A 323 -16.31 32.96 -9.21
C LEU A 323 -14.97 33.70 -9.30
N MET A 324 -13.97 33.35 -8.48
CA MET A 324 -12.63 33.91 -8.55
C MET A 324 -11.84 33.34 -9.72
N GLY A 325 -10.95 34.15 -10.31
CA GLY A 325 -9.93 33.68 -11.24
C GLY A 325 -8.97 32.67 -10.59
N PRO A 326 -8.32 31.79 -11.37
CA PRO A 326 -7.33 30.86 -10.84
C PRO A 326 -6.16 31.62 -10.20
N GLY A 327 -5.69 31.16 -9.03
CA GLY A 327 -4.56 31.75 -8.33
C GLY A 327 -4.58 31.51 -6.83
N ALA A 328 -3.48 31.86 -6.16
CA ALA A 328 -3.23 31.57 -4.74
C ALA A 328 -4.34 32.03 -3.79
N ALA A 329 -5.02 33.14 -4.09
CA ALA A 329 -6.13 33.63 -3.27
C ALA A 329 -7.35 32.68 -3.27
N LYS A 330 -7.67 32.12 -4.44
CA LYS A 330 -8.73 31.12 -4.59
C LYS A 330 -8.37 29.83 -3.84
N ASP A 331 -7.13 29.37 -4.02
CA ASP A 331 -6.65 28.14 -3.40
C ASP A 331 -6.61 28.27 -1.87
N ALA A 332 -6.19 29.41 -1.34
CA ALA A 332 -6.21 29.72 0.08
C ALA A 332 -7.63 29.76 0.66
N LEU A 333 -8.59 30.36 -0.06
CA LEU A 333 -9.99 30.38 0.38
C LEU A 333 -10.60 28.98 0.39
N LEU A 334 -10.39 28.20 -0.67
CA LEU A 334 -10.85 26.81 -0.75
C LEU A 334 -10.25 25.97 0.38
N ALA A 335 -8.94 26.08 0.59
CA ALA A 335 -8.25 25.39 1.68
C ALA A 335 -8.86 25.76 3.03
N ALA A 336 -9.06 27.04 3.32
CA ALA A 336 -9.63 27.49 4.59
C ALA A 336 -11.06 26.97 4.83
N VAL A 337 -11.93 27.00 3.81
CA VAL A 337 -13.30 26.48 3.94
C VAL A 337 -13.29 24.96 4.12
N HIS A 338 -12.48 24.23 3.36
CA HIS A 338 -12.34 22.78 3.53
C HIS A 338 -11.79 22.42 4.93
N ASP A 339 -10.82 23.19 5.42
CA ASP A 339 -10.24 23.01 6.76
C ASP A 339 -11.29 23.12 7.87
N GLU A 340 -12.18 24.10 7.73
CA GLU A 340 -13.30 24.35 8.66
C GLU A 340 -14.38 23.27 8.56
N ILE A 341 -14.70 22.80 7.34
CA ILE A 341 -15.61 21.65 7.15
C ILE A 341 -15.04 20.39 7.80
N GLU A 342 -13.72 20.24 7.89
CA GLU A 342 -13.08 19.00 8.33
C GLU A 342 -12.41 19.10 9.70
N SER A 343 -12.75 20.13 10.49
CA SER A 343 -12.32 20.28 11.88
C SER A 343 -13.42 19.86 12.87
N ASP A 344 -12.99 19.57 14.11
CA ASP A 344 -13.85 19.19 15.24
C ASP A 344 -14.70 17.94 14.96
N LEU A 345 -14.09 16.93 14.32
CA LEU A 345 -14.77 15.71 13.90
C LEU A 345 -14.88 14.70 15.05
N THR A 346 -16.06 14.15 15.25
CA THR A 346 -16.30 13.03 16.16
C THR A 346 -15.71 11.74 15.60
N PRO A 347 -14.75 11.10 16.29
CA PRO A 347 -14.16 9.85 15.84
C PRO A 347 -15.19 8.72 15.87
N LEU A 348 -15.18 7.88 14.83
CA LEU A 348 -16.02 6.69 14.75
C LEU A 348 -15.18 5.42 14.94
N GLY A 349 -14.00 5.36 14.32
CA GLY A 349 -13.16 4.17 14.35
C GLY A 349 -12.10 4.14 13.26
N CYS A 350 -11.56 2.96 13.01
CA CYS A 350 -10.54 2.73 11.99
C CYS A 350 -10.70 1.38 11.28
N THR A 351 -10.06 1.25 10.12
CA THR A 351 -9.99 0.00 9.32
C THR A 351 -8.57 -0.53 9.26
N GLY A 352 -8.42 -1.84 9.07
CA GLY A 352 -7.19 -2.54 8.69
C GLY A 352 -7.44 -3.34 7.42
N MET A 353 -6.82 -2.91 6.31
CA MET A 353 -6.91 -3.55 4.99
C MET A 353 -5.58 -4.22 4.64
N GLU A 354 -5.62 -5.51 4.34
CA GLU A 354 -4.45 -6.27 3.89
C GLU A 354 -4.21 -6.04 2.40
N ASP A 355 -2.95 -5.83 2.02
CA ASP A 355 -2.48 -5.77 0.64
C ASP A 355 -1.58 -6.97 0.38
N ARG A 356 -2.09 -7.96 -0.35
CA ARG A 356 -1.38 -9.23 -0.54
C ARG A 356 -0.21 -9.07 -1.50
N LEU A 357 0.84 -9.88 -1.30
CA LEU A 357 1.92 -10.03 -2.25
C LEU A 357 1.40 -10.56 -3.60
N GLN A 358 2.10 -10.23 -4.69
CA GLN A 358 1.94 -10.96 -5.94
C GLN A 358 2.45 -12.40 -5.79
N ASP A 359 2.01 -13.26 -6.70
CA ASP A 359 2.46 -14.66 -6.74
C ASP A 359 3.99 -14.73 -6.85
N HIS A 360 4.57 -15.63 -6.05
CA HIS A 360 5.99 -15.98 -6.07
C HIS A 360 6.99 -14.85 -5.77
N VAL A 361 6.55 -13.74 -5.17
CA VAL A 361 7.45 -12.64 -4.80
C VAL A 361 8.54 -13.07 -3.82
N PRO A 362 8.24 -13.81 -2.71
CA PRO A 362 9.30 -14.28 -1.80
C PRO A 362 10.35 -15.13 -2.50
N GLU A 363 9.94 -16.10 -3.32
CA GLU A 363 10.82 -16.99 -4.07
C GLU A 363 11.65 -16.22 -5.10
N ALA A 364 11.07 -15.17 -5.71
CA ALA A 364 11.79 -14.31 -6.62
C ALA A 364 12.89 -13.51 -5.92
N ILE A 365 12.59 -12.91 -4.77
CA ILE A 365 13.58 -12.17 -3.96
C ILE A 365 14.71 -13.11 -3.51
N ILE A 366 14.39 -14.32 -3.04
CA ILE A 366 15.40 -15.32 -2.67
C ILE A 366 16.33 -15.62 -3.84
N ARG A 367 15.78 -15.86 -5.04
CA ARG A 367 16.59 -16.15 -6.26
C ARG A 367 17.46 -14.97 -6.68
N LEU A 368 16.94 -13.75 -6.59
CA LEU A 368 17.70 -12.52 -6.92
C LEU A 368 18.85 -12.33 -5.92
N LYS A 369 18.59 -12.47 -4.61
CA LYS A 369 19.61 -12.38 -3.55
C LYS A 369 20.67 -13.48 -3.72
N ALA A 370 20.27 -14.72 -4.03
CA ALA A 370 21.20 -15.82 -4.31
C ALA A 370 22.09 -15.58 -5.54
N ALA A 371 21.63 -14.77 -6.50
CA ALA A 371 22.41 -14.33 -7.65
C ALA A 371 23.35 -13.14 -7.35
N GLY A 372 23.41 -12.68 -6.10
CA GLY A 372 24.22 -11.52 -5.69
C GLY A 372 23.55 -10.18 -5.97
N ILE A 373 22.26 -10.15 -6.32
CA ILE A 373 21.53 -8.92 -6.61
C ILE A 373 20.94 -8.39 -5.30
N ARG A 374 21.25 -7.13 -4.98
CA ARG A 374 20.71 -6.44 -3.81
C ARG A 374 19.37 -5.81 -4.14
N VAL A 375 18.36 -6.09 -3.32
CA VAL A 375 17.00 -5.56 -3.50
C VAL A 375 16.74 -4.48 -2.45
N CYS A 376 16.21 -3.35 -2.88
CA CYS A 376 15.78 -2.23 -2.07
C CYS A 376 14.28 -2.01 -2.31
N MET A 377 13.47 -2.05 -1.26
CA MET A 377 12.05 -1.70 -1.32
C MET A 377 11.87 -0.24 -0.90
N ILE A 378 11.22 0.57 -1.73
CA ILE A 378 10.92 1.97 -1.44
C ILE A 378 9.40 2.17 -1.47
N THR A 379 8.80 2.55 -0.35
CA THR A 379 7.34 2.65 -0.19
C THR A 379 6.92 3.94 0.52
N GLY A 380 5.70 4.41 0.20
CA GLY A 380 5.03 5.48 0.95
C GLY A 380 4.36 5.01 2.24
N ASP A 381 4.32 3.70 2.50
CA ASP A 381 3.68 3.12 3.68
C ASP A 381 4.41 3.46 4.98
N LYS A 382 3.71 3.29 6.11
CA LYS A 382 4.29 3.45 7.44
C LYS A 382 5.39 2.43 7.72
N LEU A 383 6.23 2.76 8.69
CA LEU A 383 7.31 1.92 9.17
C LEU A 383 6.86 0.49 9.49
N GLY A 384 5.85 0.32 10.34
CA GLY A 384 5.35 -1.01 10.74
C GLY A 384 4.92 -1.85 9.55
N THR A 385 4.08 -1.29 8.67
CA THR A 385 3.62 -1.96 7.44
C THR A 385 4.77 -2.32 6.51
N ALA A 386 5.72 -1.40 6.32
CA ALA A 386 6.87 -1.64 5.45
C ALA A 386 7.78 -2.75 5.98
N ILE A 387 8.03 -2.80 7.29
CA ILE A 387 8.80 -3.88 7.92
C ILE A 387 8.08 -5.22 7.74
N GLU A 388 6.77 -5.26 7.96
CA GLU A 388 6.01 -6.52 7.89
C GLU A 388 5.95 -7.08 6.46
N ILE A 389 5.73 -6.21 5.46
CA ILE A 389 5.79 -6.62 4.06
C ILE A 389 7.20 -7.07 3.69
N ALA A 390 8.24 -6.39 4.19
CA ALA A 390 9.63 -6.77 3.94
C ALA A 390 10.00 -8.13 4.56
N ARG A 391 9.43 -8.47 5.73
CA ARG A 391 9.55 -9.81 6.32
C ARG A 391 8.82 -10.85 5.47
N THR A 392 7.56 -10.59 5.14
CA THR A 392 6.71 -11.50 4.35
C THR A 392 7.33 -11.80 2.98
N CYS A 393 7.97 -10.82 2.34
CA CYS A 393 8.62 -11.01 1.04
C CYS A 393 10.07 -11.56 1.12
N GLY A 394 10.59 -11.83 2.32
CA GLY A 394 11.95 -12.37 2.52
C GLY A 394 13.08 -11.36 2.30
N LEU A 395 12.76 -10.06 2.26
CA LEU A 395 13.76 -8.99 2.18
C LEU A 395 14.51 -8.83 3.50
N ILE A 396 13.76 -8.85 4.62
CA ILE A 396 14.24 -8.88 6.00
C ILE A 396 13.96 -10.28 6.58
N LYS A 397 14.89 -10.86 7.34
CA LYS A 397 14.63 -12.15 8.00
C LYS A 397 13.59 -12.02 9.11
N GLU A 398 12.73 -13.01 9.29
CA GLU A 398 11.69 -13.00 10.34
C GLU A 398 12.26 -12.91 11.76
N ASP A 399 13.39 -13.57 11.99
CA ASP A 399 14.07 -13.59 13.28
C ASP A 399 15.04 -12.42 13.49
N ALA A 400 15.04 -11.44 12.58
CA ALA A 400 15.92 -10.29 12.66
C ALA A 400 15.68 -9.51 13.97
N ALA A 401 16.77 -9.26 14.70
CA ALA A 401 16.73 -8.60 15.99
C ALA A 401 16.91 -7.09 15.83
N ASP A 402 16.06 -6.32 16.53
CA ASP A 402 16.18 -4.87 16.56
C ASP A 402 17.53 -4.45 17.13
N TRP A 403 18.15 -3.50 16.45
CA TRP A 403 19.40 -2.93 16.88
C TRP A 403 19.25 -2.09 18.17
N PRO A 404 20.05 -2.35 19.22
CA PRO A 404 19.86 -1.71 20.51
C PRO A 404 20.08 -0.20 20.48
N ALA A 405 19.25 0.53 21.23
CA ALA A 405 19.23 2.00 21.23
C ALA A 405 20.54 2.64 21.70
N ASP A 406 21.30 1.95 22.57
CA ASP A 406 22.57 2.42 23.15
C ASP A 406 23.73 2.49 22.13
N GLY A 407 23.55 1.97 20.91
CA GLY A 407 24.60 1.99 19.89
C GLY A 407 25.79 1.10 20.25
N ALA A 408 25.61 0.15 21.18
CA ALA A 408 26.52 -0.96 21.37
C ALA A 408 26.20 -2.02 20.31
N VAL A 409 27.14 -2.23 19.39
CA VAL A 409 26.87 -2.96 18.15
C VAL A 409 27.88 -4.06 17.96
N ASP A 410 27.36 -5.28 17.81
CA ASP A 410 28.02 -6.35 17.08
C ASP A 410 27.29 -6.48 15.72
N LEU A 411 27.79 -5.78 14.69
CA LEU A 411 27.37 -5.98 13.28
C LEU A 411 27.96 -7.28 12.74
N GLY A 412 28.93 -7.83 13.48
CA GLY A 412 29.62 -9.06 13.19
C GLY A 412 29.08 -10.22 14.03
N SER A 413 29.23 -11.39 13.45
CA SER A 413 29.11 -12.70 14.04
C SER A 413 27.71 -13.28 14.28
N LYS A 414 27.61 -14.48 13.72
CA LYS A 414 26.82 -15.67 14.06
C LYS A 414 26.68 -16.00 15.56
N ARG A 415 26.94 -15.09 16.51
CA ARG A 415 26.82 -15.33 17.96
C ARG A 415 25.39 -15.61 18.44
N ALA A 416 24.38 -15.40 17.59
CA ALA A 416 23.02 -15.92 17.81
C ALA A 416 22.32 -16.44 16.54
N GLY A 417 22.98 -16.42 15.38
CA GLY A 417 22.38 -16.81 14.08
C GLY A 417 21.35 -15.85 13.49
N LYS A 418 21.07 -14.72 14.15
CA LYS A 418 20.04 -13.74 13.76
C LYS A 418 20.63 -12.55 13.01
N GLN A 419 19.95 -12.12 11.95
CA GLN A 419 20.28 -10.90 11.20
C GLN A 419 19.98 -9.65 12.06
N ALA A 420 20.82 -8.63 11.97
CA ALA A 420 20.56 -7.35 12.64
C ALA A 420 19.60 -6.47 11.83
N LEU A 421 18.61 -5.84 12.48
CA LEU A 421 17.71 -4.85 11.87
C LEU A 421 18.01 -3.45 12.39
N VAL A 422 18.56 -2.59 11.53
CA VAL A 422 18.89 -1.20 11.87
C VAL A 422 17.78 -0.28 11.37
N VAL A 423 17.05 0.32 12.32
CA VAL A 423 15.93 1.22 12.03
C VAL A 423 16.34 2.68 12.25
N PHE A 424 16.15 3.50 11.22
CA PHE A 424 16.33 4.96 11.23
C PHE A 424 14.97 5.64 11.07
N ASP A 425 14.32 5.95 12.18
CA ASP A 425 13.09 6.75 12.21
C ASP A 425 13.17 7.77 13.34
N PHE A 426 13.77 8.92 13.04
CA PHE A 426 14.02 9.99 13.99
C PHE A 426 13.44 11.31 13.51
N ASP A 427 12.98 12.12 14.47
CA ASP A 427 12.35 13.40 14.19
C ASP A 427 13.36 14.52 13.91
N THR A 428 14.60 14.38 14.39
CA THR A 428 15.62 15.42 14.30
C THR A 428 16.80 15.04 13.40
N PRO A 429 17.43 16.04 12.74
CA PRO A 429 18.67 15.81 11.99
C PRO A 429 19.81 15.27 12.86
N ALA A 430 19.99 15.81 14.07
CA ALA A 430 21.08 15.41 14.96
C ALA A 430 21.03 13.92 15.33
N GLU A 431 19.83 13.40 15.65
CA GLU A 431 19.62 11.98 15.93
C GLU A 431 19.83 11.13 14.68
N SER A 432 19.26 11.54 13.54
CA SER A 432 19.37 10.81 12.27
C SER A 432 20.83 10.69 11.82
N CYS A 433 21.55 11.82 11.72
CA CYS A 433 22.94 11.87 11.30
C CYS A 433 23.87 11.18 12.30
N GLY A 434 23.65 11.37 13.60
CA GLY A 434 24.42 10.72 14.65
C GLY A 434 24.30 9.20 14.60
N ARG A 435 23.08 8.70 14.39
CA ARG A 435 22.82 7.25 14.27
C ARG A 435 23.42 6.66 13.00
N LEU A 436 23.31 7.36 11.87
CA LEU A 436 23.92 6.94 10.60
C LEU A 436 25.44 6.82 10.74
N LYS A 437 26.08 7.83 11.33
CA LYS A 437 27.53 7.79 11.60
C LYS A 437 27.90 6.62 12.51
N ALA A 438 27.17 6.42 13.61
CA ALA A 438 27.45 5.31 14.54
C ALA A 438 27.32 3.93 13.87
N ALA A 439 26.33 3.75 12.98
CA ALA A 439 26.15 2.54 12.21
C ALA A 439 27.26 2.33 11.17
N ALA A 440 27.67 3.38 10.45
CA ALA A 440 28.78 3.33 9.50
C ALA A 440 30.13 3.05 10.21
N ASP A 441 30.38 3.69 11.34
CA ASP A 441 31.57 3.43 12.18
C ASP A 441 31.58 1.97 12.67
N ALA A 442 30.41 1.40 12.99
CA ALA A 442 30.30 0.01 13.37
C ALA A 442 30.57 -0.94 12.20
N LEU A 443 30.07 -0.61 11.00
CA LEU A 443 30.31 -1.39 9.78
C LEU A 443 31.80 -1.43 9.45
N ALA A 444 32.48 -0.27 9.49
CA ALA A 444 33.91 -0.16 9.24
C ALA A 444 34.76 -0.97 10.23
N ARG A 445 34.30 -1.17 11.47
CA ARG A 445 34.99 -2.02 12.46
C ARG A 445 34.90 -3.51 12.13
N VAL A 446 33.80 -3.96 11.53
CA VAL A 446 33.60 -5.37 11.17
C VAL A 446 34.33 -5.72 9.89
N GLU A 447 34.32 -4.83 8.88
CA GLU A 447 35.08 -5.01 7.63
C GLU A 447 36.61 -5.04 7.82
N GLY A 448 37.10 -4.59 8.98
CA GLY A 448 38.52 -4.66 9.33
C GLY A 448 38.93 -5.93 10.07
N GLY A 449 38.01 -6.86 10.37
CA GLY A 449 38.26 -8.10 11.13
C GLY A 449 38.33 -9.36 10.25
N ASP A 450 38.77 -10.48 10.83
CA ASP A 450 38.90 -11.79 10.14
C ASP A 450 37.54 -12.45 9.76
N ASP A 451 36.40 -11.85 10.10
CA ASP A 451 35.04 -12.41 9.92
C ASP A 451 34.23 -11.47 8.99
N ASP A 452 34.41 -11.63 7.66
CA ASP A 452 33.81 -10.81 6.59
C ASP A 452 32.28 -10.95 6.44
N ASP A 453 31.60 -11.68 7.32
CA ASP A 453 30.18 -12.05 7.18
C ASP A 453 29.26 -11.05 7.91
N VAL A 454 29.12 -9.85 7.35
CA VAL A 454 28.16 -8.84 7.84
C VAL A 454 26.76 -9.16 7.30
N ASP A 455 25.81 -9.47 8.19
CA ASP A 455 24.42 -9.76 7.80
C ASP A 455 23.43 -8.87 8.57
N PHE A 456 23.04 -7.77 7.92
CA PHE A 456 22.10 -6.81 8.46
C PHE A 456 21.13 -6.30 7.40
N SER A 457 19.99 -5.79 7.85
CA SER A 457 18.99 -5.09 7.06
C SER A 457 18.80 -3.67 7.60
N ILE A 458 18.47 -2.74 6.72
CA ILE A 458 18.20 -1.34 7.06
C ILE A 458 16.75 -1.00 6.76
N VAL A 459 16.13 -0.26 7.68
CA VAL A 459 14.88 0.44 7.44
C VAL A 459 15.09 1.91 7.73
N ILE A 460 14.80 2.80 6.78
CA ILE A 460 14.91 4.25 6.94
C ILE A 460 13.60 4.93 6.56
N SER A 461 13.12 5.84 7.42
CA SER A 461 11.94 6.63 7.12
C SER A 461 12.28 7.80 6.18
N GLY A 462 11.31 8.23 5.38
CA GLY A 462 11.48 9.36 4.45
C GLY A 462 11.93 10.64 5.15
N ARG A 463 11.58 10.81 6.43
CA ARG A 463 12.07 11.93 7.24
C ARG A 463 13.57 11.81 7.55
N SER A 464 14.00 10.69 8.13
CA SER A 464 15.41 10.44 8.40
C SER A 464 16.26 10.39 7.13
N LEU A 465 15.69 9.92 6.02
CA LEU A 465 16.28 10.01 4.70
C LEU A 465 16.47 11.49 4.30
N GLY A 466 15.43 12.31 4.40
CA GLY A 466 15.52 13.75 4.13
C GLY A 466 16.63 14.43 4.94
N HIS A 467 16.77 14.11 6.23
CA HIS A 467 17.86 14.63 7.06
C HIS A 467 19.26 14.25 6.58
N ALA A 468 19.42 13.12 5.88
CA ALA A 468 20.68 12.68 5.30
C ALA A 468 20.93 13.25 3.89
N LEU A 469 19.89 13.72 3.20
CA LEU A 469 19.95 14.15 1.80
C LEU A 469 19.83 15.65 1.60
N ASP A 470 19.08 16.33 2.46
CA ASP A 470 18.79 17.75 2.35
C ASP A 470 19.94 18.59 2.93
N ASP A 471 20.11 19.82 2.41
CA ASP A 471 21.05 20.78 2.96
C ASP A 471 20.63 21.14 4.41
N ILE A 472 21.42 20.70 5.40
CA ILE A 472 21.15 20.99 6.81
C ILE A 472 21.42 22.48 7.06
N HIS A 473 20.36 23.27 7.24
CA HIS A 473 20.46 24.67 7.63
C HIS A 473 20.61 24.76 9.15
N VAL A 474 21.83 24.95 9.64
CA VAL A 474 22.09 25.34 11.04
C VAL A 474 22.34 26.85 11.05
N ASP A 475 21.26 27.61 11.24
CA ASP A 475 21.22 29.08 11.24
C ASP A 475 21.60 29.76 9.90
N ASP A 476 20.98 30.93 9.67
CA ASP A 476 20.84 31.68 8.40
C ASP A 476 22.13 32.10 7.64
N ARG A 477 23.30 31.47 7.85
CA ARG A 477 24.58 31.90 7.22
C ARG A 477 25.54 30.82 6.72
N ALA A 478 25.19 29.54 6.69
CA ALA A 478 25.97 28.54 5.94
C ALA A 478 25.14 27.31 5.56
N THR A 479 25.06 27.00 4.26
CA THR A 479 24.63 25.68 3.77
C THR A 479 25.81 24.74 3.79
N CYS A 480 25.74 23.68 4.60
CA CYS A 480 26.60 22.52 4.43
C CYS A 480 25.73 21.28 4.23
N ARG A 481 25.70 20.78 2.99
CA ARG A 481 25.50 19.34 2.78
C ARG A 481 26.66 18.66 3.50
N ASP A 482 26.39 17.93 4.56
CA ASP A 482 27.42 17.08 5.14
C ASP A 482 27.56 15.87 4.20
N ASP A 483 28.37 16.04 3.14
CA ASP A 483 28.65 15.00 2.15
C ASP A 483 29.13 13.69 2.83
N ALA A 484 29.68 13.78 4.05
CA ALA A 484 30.04 12.61 4.83
C ALA A 484 28.82 11.81 5.30
N VAL A 485 27.70 12.47 5.67
CA VAL A 485 26.46 11.78 6.10
C VAL A 485 25.81 11.06 4.93
N ALA A 486 25.74 11.69 3.76
CA ALA A 486 25.27 11.03 2.54
C ALA A 486 26.18 9.85 2.17
N GLY A 487 27.49 9.98 2.39
CA GLY A 487 28.47 8.89 2.28
C GLY A 487 28.16 7.73 3.22
N TYR A 488 27.99 7.99 4.52
CA TYR A 488 27.63 6.96 5.51
C TYR A 488 26.36 6.20 5.13
N LEU A 489 25.32 6.93 4.72
CA LEU A 489 24.08 6.33 4.24
C LEU A 489 24.33 5.45 3.02
N THR A 490 25.08 5.94 2.03
CA THR A 490 25.36 5.20 0.80
C THR A 490 26.13 3.90 1.07
N ASP A 491 27.16 3.95 1.92
CA ASP A 491 27.94 2.77 2.30
C ASP A 491 27.06 1.73 3.00
N LEU A 492 26.20 2.18 3.92
CA LEU A 492 25.22 1.35 4.61
C LEU A 492 24.21 0.71 3.64
N LEU A 493 23.62 1.49 2.72
CA LEU A 493 22.67 1.00 1.71
C LEU A 493 23.32 -0.03 0.78
N MET A 494 24.58 0.17 0.41
CA MET A 494 25.30 -0.76 -0.46
C MET A 494 25.64 -2.05 0.28
N LYS A 495 25.92 -2.04 1.58
CA LYS A 495 26.37 -3.23 2.32
C LYS A 495 25.24 -4.04 2.94
N ALA A 496 24.06 -3.44 3.15
CA ALA A 496 22.91 -4.13 3.70
C ALA A 496 22.41 -5.28 2.79
N SER A 497 21.98 -6.37 3.40
CA SER A 497 21.39 -7.53 2.71
C SER A 497 19.91 -7.31 2.32
N GLY A 498 19.27 -6.33 2.94
CA GLY A 498 17.90 -5.89 2.69
C GLY A 498 17.76 -4.42 3.06
N VAL A 499 17.17 -3.64 2.16
CA VAL A 499 16.97 -2.19 2.36
C VAL A 499 15.49 -1.87 2.20
N VAL A 500 14.95 -1.16 3.18
CA VAL A 500 13.58 -0.65 3.16
C VAL A 500 13.61 0.85 3.39
N VAL A 501 13.00 1.60 2.49
CA VAL A 501 12.70 3.03 2.68
C VAL A 501 11.20 3.17 2.82
N CYS A 502 10.72 3.64 3.98
CA CYS A 502 9.28 3.81 4.25
C CYS A 502 8.90 5.28 4.33
N ARG A 503 7.62 5.63 4.17
CA ARG A 503 7.12 7.03 4.11
C ARG A 503 7.87 7.90 3.09
N ALA A 504 8.38 7.31 2.01
CA ALA A 504 9.14 8.02 0.98
C ALA A 504 8.24 8.89 0.09
N THR A 505 8.69 10.10 -0.24
CA THR A 505 8.06 10.92 -1.29
C THR A 505 8.45 10.42 -2.69
N LYS A 506 7.76 10.91 -3.73
CA LYS A 506 8.06 10.53 -5.13
C LYS A 506 9.48 10.93 -5.52
N GLU A 507 9.91 12.10 -5.06
CA GLU A 507 11.25 12.65 -5.28
C GLU A 507 12.30 11.83 -4.52
N GLN A 508 12.01 11.42 -3.29
CA GLN A 508 12.93 10.60 -2.50
C GLN A 508 13.21 9.24 -3.13
N LYS A 509 12.24 8.64 -3.85
CA LYS A 509 12.47 7.40 -4.60
C LYS A 509 13.64 7.53 -5.59
N SER A 510 13.66 8.60 -6.38
CA SER A 510 14.72 8.83 -7.38
C SER A 510 16.04 9.30 -6.74
N GLN A 511 15.98 10.01 -5.60
CA GLN A 511 17.18 10.39 -4.85
C GLN A 511 17.93 9.15 -4.33
N VAL A 512 17.23 8.15 -3.79
CA VAL A 512 17.85 6.88 -3.32
C VAL A 512 18.56 6.16 -4.47
N VAL A 513 17.93 6.08 -5.65
CA VAL A 513 18.58 5.51 -6.84
C VAL A 513 19.84 6.30 -7.21
N SER A 514 19.77 7.63 -7.16
CA SER A 514 20.89 8.51 -7.50
C SER A 514 22.10 8.26 -6.60
N LEU A 515 21.90 8.16 -5.28
CA LEU A 515 22.98 7.94 -4.31
C LEU A 515 23.78 6.67 -4.62
N VAL A 516 23.08 5.56 -4.86
CA VAL A 516 23.72 4.29 -5.15
C VAL A 516 24.37 4.33 -6.53
N MET A 517 23.69 4.92 -7.53
CA MET A 517 24.21 5.03 -8.90
C MET A 517 25.54 5.79 -8.96
N ASP A 518 25.65 6.91 -8.24
CA ASP A 518 26.86 7.74 -8.21
C ASP A 518 28.08 6.97 -7.65
N ARG A 519 27.85 5.96 -6.83
CA ARG A 519 28.90 5.12 -6.22
C ARG A 519 29.21 3.86 -7.02
N VAL A 520 28.17 3.21 -7.56
CA VAL A 520 28.24 1.94 -8.27
C VAL A 520 28.93 2.04 -9.65
N GLY A 521 28.98 3.24 -10.24
CA GLY A 521 29.71 3.48 -11.50
C GLY A 521 31.20 3.06 -11.46
N SER A 522 31.77 2.91 -10.26
CA SER A 522 33.14 2.41 -10.05
C SER A 522 33.25 0.87 -9.93
N GLU A 523 32.16 0.17 -9.60
CA GLU A 523 32.11 -1.30 -9.40
C GLU A 523 31.69 -2.06 -10.67
N GLY A 524 31.22 -1.37 -11.72
CA GLY A 524 30.78 -1.98 -12.98
C GLY A 524 29.44 -2.73 -12.90
N SER A 525 28.71 -2.59 -11.78
CA SER A 525 27.33 -3.07 -11.63
C SER A 525 26.32 -2.05 -12.13
N LEU A 526 25.11 -2.48 -12.44
CA LEU A 526 24.03 -1.59 -12.88
C LEU A 526 22.87 -1.55 -11.88
N CYS A 527 22.18 -0.41 -11.89
CA CYS A 527 20.99 -0.13 -11.08
C CYS A 527 19.74 -0.29 -11.93
N LEU A 528 18.80 -1.10 -11.46
CA LEU A 528 17.48 -1.32 -12.04
C LEU A 528 16.41 -0.73 -11.14
N ALA A 529 15.42 -0.04 -11.69
CA ALA A 529 14.23 0.39 -10.97
C ALA A 529 12.99 -0.32 -11.51
N ILE A 530 12.07 -0.72 -10.63
CA ILE A 530 10.80 -1.36 -10.98
C ILE A 530 9.61 -0.74 -10.24
N GLY A 531 8.51 -0.51 -10.97
CA GLY A 531 7.29 0.12 -10.46
C GLY A 531 6.09 -0.08 -11.40
N ASP A 532 4.87 0.24 -10.98
CA ASP A 532 3.66 0.10 -11.80
C ASP A 532 2.91 1.43 -12.03
N GLY A 533 3.17 2.45 -11.20
CA GLY A 533 2.40 3.69 -11.18
C GLY A 533 3.15 4.93 -11.72
N ALA A 534 2.39 6.01 -11.93
CA ALA A 534 2.97 7.31 -12.32
C ALA A 534 3.94 7.87 -11.26
N ASN A 535 3.79 7.44 -10.00
CA ASN A 535 4.65 7.86 -8.89
C ASN A 535 6.07 7.30 -9.00
N ASP A 536 6.28 6.25 -9.79
CA ASP A 536 7.57 5.57 -9.92
C ASP A 536 8.37 6.05 -11.13
N VAL A 537 7.73 6.77 -12.06
CA VAL A 537 8.35 7.28 -13.29
C VAL A 537 9.67 8.02 -13.01
N PRO A 538 9.79 8.92 -12.00
CA PRO A 538 11.07 9.56 -11.69
C PRO A 538 12.17 8.57 -11.30
N MET A 539 11.84 7.50 -10.57
CA MET A 539 12.78 6.46 -10.16
C MET A 539 13.18 5.58 -11.36
N LEU A 540 12.19 5.20 -12.20
CA LEU A 540 12.41 4.43 -13.43
C LEU A 540 13.37 5.14 -14.38
N ASN A 541 13.14 6.43 -14.62
CA ASN A 541 13.97 7.24 -15.52
C ASN A 541 15.38 7.52 -14.97
N LYS A 542 15.57 7.41 -13.64
CA LYS A 542 16.86 7.68 -13.01
C LYS A 542 17.80 6.47 -13.06
N ALA A 543 17.25 5.25 -13.03
CA ALA A 543 18.03 4.02 -13.07
C ALA A 543 18.69 3.79 -14.44
N HIS A 544 19.67 2.89 -14.49
CA HIS A 544 20.26 2.45 -15.76
C HIS A 544 19.25 1.63 -16.59
N VAL A 545 18.41 0.86 -15.89
CA VAL A 545 17.31 0.10 -16.49
C VAL A 545 16.02 0.37 -15.74
N GLY A 546 15.01 0.90 -16.44
CA GLY A 546 13.65 1.04 -15.93
C GLY A 546 12.75 -0.12 -16.37
N ILE A 547 12.10 -0.79 -15.43
CA ILE A 547 11.10 -1.84 -15.70
C ILE A 547 9.75 -1.42 -15.14
N ALA A 548 8.70 -1.49 -15.96
CA ALA A 548 7.33 -1.31 -15.50
C ALA A 548 6.63 -2.65 -15.28
N ILE A 549 5.73 -2.71 -14.31
CA ILE A 549 4.72 -3.76 -14.23
C ILE A 549 3.43 -3.28 -14.91
N PHE A 550 2.78 -4.19 -15.66
CA PHE A 550 1.45 -3.93 -16.22
C PHE A 550 0.41 -3.89 -15.09
N GLY A 551 0.26 -2.73 -14.46
CA GLY A 551 -0.61 -2.50 -13.31
C GLY A 551 -2.02 -1.99 -13.61
N LYS A 552 -2.81 -1.87 -12.54
CA LYS A 552 -4.16 -1.26 -12.56
C LYS A 552 -4.10 0.28 -12.48
N GLU A 553 -2.95 0.86 -12.10
CA GLU A 553 -2.74 2.31 -11.91
C GLU A 553 -2.54 3.11 -13.22
N GLY A 554 -2.69 2.45 -14.37
CA GLY A 554 -2.59 3.06 -15.69
C GLY A 554 -1.32 2.66 -16.45
N MET A 555 -1.06 3.35 -17.56
CA MET A 555 0.05 3.00 -18.47
C MET A 555 1.27 3.93 -18.33
N ALA A 556 1.26 4.85 -17.35
CA ALA A 556 2.30 5.88 -17.22
C ALA A 556 3.69 5.28 -16.99
N ALA A 557 3.83 4.32 -16.07
CA ALA A 557 5.08 3.61 -15.84
C ALA A 557 5.52 2.85 -17.11
N VAL A 558 4.62 2.08 -17.71
CA VAL A 558 4.87 1.30 -18.93
C VAL A 558 5.34 2.17 -20.10
N GLN A 559 4.81 3.37 -20.24
CA GLN A 559 5.19 4.29 -21.32
C GLN A 559 6.59 4.89 -21.13
N ASN A 560 7.05 5.03 -19.89
CA ASN A 560 8.33 5.64 -19.53
C ASN A 560 9.44 4.61 -19.22
N ALA A 561 9.11 3.33 -19.04
CA ALA A 561 10.08 2.28 -18.79
C ALA A 561 10.75 1.75 -20.08
N ASP A 562 11.93 1.16 -19.93
CA ASP A 562 12.66 0.46 -20.99
C ASP A 562 12.05 -0.90 -21.29
N PHE A 563 11.54 -1.57 -20.26
CA PHE A 563 10.86 -2.85 -20.37
C PHE A 563 9.55 -2.82 -19.58
N ALA A 564 8.60 -3.67 -19.97
CA ALA A 564 7.38 -3.89 -19.22
C ALA A 564 7.10 -5.38 -19.07
N ILE A 565 6.76 -5.82 -17.86
CA ILE A 565 6.48 -7.22 -17.50
C ILE A 565 5.14 -7.34 -16.78
N ALA A 566 4.54 -8.53 -16.74
CA ALA A 566 3.20 -8.71 -16.16
C ALA A 566 3.18 -8.78 -14.62
N GLN A 567 4.24 -9.33 -14.02
CA GLN A 567 4.34 -9.59 -12.58
C GLN A 567 5.81 -9.54 -12.15
N PHE A 568 6.06 -9.23 -10.88
CA PHE A 568 7.41 -9.09 -10.34
C PHE A 568 8.29 -10.34 -10.52
N TRP A 569 7.74 -11.55 -10.30
CA TRP A 569 8.52 -12.79 -10.34
C TRP A 569 9.16 -13.08 -11.72
N HIS A 570 8.60 -12.53 -12.81
CA HIS A 570 9.20 -12.61 -14.15
C HIS A 570 10.57 -11.94 -14.25
N LEU A 571 10.90 -11.04 -13.32
CA LEU A 571 12.21 -10.40 -13.23
C LEU A 571 13.33 -11.43 -13.07
N THR A 572 13.08 -12.53 -12.35
CA THR A 572 14.06 -13.61 -12.17
C THR A 572 14.50 -14.19 -13.51
N ARG A 573 13.55 -14.60 -14.35
CA ARG A 573 13.84 -15.16 -15.67
C ARG A 573 14.43 -14.10 -16.60
N MET A 574 13.93 -12.87 -16.53
CA MET A 574 14.42 -11.76 -17.33
C MET A 574 15.90 -11.47 -17.09
N LEU A 575 16.33 -11.37 -15.83
CA LEU A 575 17.73 -11.05 -15.51
C LEU A 575 18.63 -12.30 -15.60
N LEU A 576 18.26 -13.38 -14.91
CA LEU A 576 19.13 -14.53 -14.69
C LEU A 576 19.28 -15.43 -15.93
N VAL A 577 18.28 -15.42 -16.82
CA VAL A 577 18.34 -16.15 -18.09
C VAL A 577 18.61 -15.21 -19.24
N HIS A 578 17.68 -14.28 -19.53
CA HIS A 578 17.78 -13.47 -20.74
C HIS A 578 18.92 -12.44 -20.68
N GLY A 579 19.02 -11.69 -19.58
CA GLY A 579 20.08 -10.71 -19.37
C GLY A 579 21.47 -11.35 -19.39
N ARG A 580 21.67 -12.41 -18.59
CA ARG A 580 22.92 -13.15 -18.57
C ARG A 580 23.33 -13.71 -19.94
N LEU A 581 22.39 -14.28 -20.69
CA LEU A 581 22.67 -14.79 -22.04
C LEU A 581 23.00 -13.67 -23.03
N CYS A 582 22.30 -12.54 -22.97
CA CYS A 582 22.57 -11.38 -23.84
C CYS A 582 23.95 -10.82 -23.57
N TYR A 583 24.30 -10.59 -22.30
CA TYR A 583 25.61 -10.13 -21.88
C TYR A 583 26.72 -11.05 -22.42
N LEU A 584 26.65 -12.36 -22.12
CA LEU A 584 27.68 -13.32 -22.57
C LEU A 584 27.82 -13.39 -24.10
N ARG A 585 26.73 -13.25 -24.85
CA ARG A 585 26.75 -13.27 -26.31
C ARG A 585 27.40 -12.01 -26.88
N ILE A 586 27.06 -10.84 -26.34
CA ILE A 586 27.60 -9.56 -26.78
C ILE A 586 29.09 -9.44 -26.40
N SER A 587 29.48 -9.87 -25.19
CA SER A 587 30.89 -9.92 -24.80
C SER A 587 31.72 -10.80 -25.75
N LYS A 588 31.22 -12.00 -26.09
CA LYS A 588 31.89 -12.89 -27.06
C LYS A 588 32.00 -12.25 -28.45
N LEU A 589 30.96 -11.56 -28.90
CA LEU A 589 30.97 -10.86 -30.18
C LEU A 589 32.05 -9.78 -30.19
N ALA A 590 32.08 -8.92 -29.18
CA ALA A 590 33.04 -7.83 -29.03
C ALA A 590 34.50 -8.33 -29.00
N SER A 591 34.78 -9.37 -28.21
CA SER A 591 36.12 -9.97 -28.18
C SER A 591 36.53 -10.61 -29.52
N SER A 592 35.56 -11.16 -30.27
CA SER A 592 35.82 -11.78 -31.58
C SER A 592 35.99 -10.78 -32.73
N SER A 593 35.45 -9.57 -32.60
CA SER A 593 35.64 -8.48 -33.57
C SER A 593 37.01 -7.82 -33.42
N ASP A 594 37.50 -7.64 -32.19
CA ASP A 594 38.86 -7.12 -31.96
C ASP A 594 39.92 -8.11 -32.45
N ALA A 595 39.72 -9.42 -32.26
CA ALA A 595 40.61 -10.45 -32.80
C ALA A 595 40.67 -10.43 -34.35
N ARG A 596 39.54 -10.17 -35.02
CA ARG A 596 39.44 -10.07 -36.49
C ARG A 596 39.98 -8.77 -37.07
N GLY A 597 40.24 -7.75 -36.25
CA GLY A 597 40.92 -6.52 -36.69
C GLY A 597 42.41 -6.71 -36.98
N THR A 598 42.99 -7.86 -36.61
CA THR A 598 44.42 -8.13 -36.78
C THR A 598 44.79 -9.14 -37.87
N ASP A 599 43.83 -9.90 -38.39
CA ASP A 599 44.07 -10.81 -39.53
C ASP A 599 42.90 -10.77 -40.51
N GLY A 600 43.19 -10.33 -41.74
CA GLY A 600 42.24 -10.33 -42.84
C GLY A 600 41.95 -11.75 -43.31
N GLY A 601 40.70 -12.20 -43.15
CA GLY A 601 40.24 -13.45 -43.76
C GLY A 601 38.91 -13.97 -43.22
N ASP A 602 37.93 -13.98 -44.12
CA ASP A 602 36.69 -14.77 -44.18
C ASP A 602 35.60 -14.66 -43.10
N GLY A 603 34.46 -14.18 -43.57
CA GLY A 603 33.22 -13.94 -42.83
C GLY A 603 32.61 -15.18 -42.18
N LEU A 604 32.36 -15.06 -40.88
CA LEU A 604 31.31 -15.80 -40.19
C LEU A 604 30.07 -14.91 -40.13
N VAL A 605 29.09 -15.14 -41.01
CA VAL A 605 27.75 -14.54 -40.90
C VAL A 605 27.01 -15.28 -39.79
N VAL A 606 27.10 -14.76 -38.57
CA VAL A 606 26.27 -15.23 -37.47
C VAL A 606 24.99 -14.39 -37.47
N ARG A 607 23.90 -14.95 -38.02
CA ARG A 607 22.56 -14.39 -37.85
C ARG A 607 22.12 -14.54 -36.39
N TYR A 608 22.17 -13.46 -35.60
CA TYR A 608 21.38 -13.35 -34.37
C TYR A 608 20.66 -12.00 -34.34
N PHE A 609 19.45 -12.01 -34.88
CA PHE A 609 18.46 -10.99 -34.60
C PHE A 609 17.69 -11.41 -33.33
N ILE A 610 17.67 -10.56 -32.29
CA ILE A 610 16.43 -10.40 -31.52
C ILE A 610 15.54 -9.54 -32.42
N SER A 611 14.86 -10.18 -33.37
CA SER A 611 13.92 -9.50 -34.25
C SER A 611 12.63 -9.26 -33.48
N SER A 612 12.31 -7.97 -33.32
CA SER A 612 10.95 -7.40 -33.28
C SER A 612 10.00 -7.86 -32.17
N SER A 613 9.78 -6.93 -31.23
CA SER A 613 8.53 -6.64 -30.52
C SER A 613 7.89 -7.66 -29.58
N ARG A 614 8.40 -8.89 -29.47
CA ARG A 614 7.94 -9.85 -28.44
C ARG A 614 9.07 -10.74 -27.95
N ILE A 615 9.40 -10.63 -26.66
CA ILE A 615 10.13 -11.67 -25.93
C ILE A 615 9.10 -12.78 -25.67
N TRP A 616 9.29 -13.95 -26.25
CA TRP A 616 8.40 -15.10 -26.00
C TRP A 616 8.73 -15.71 -24.63
N TRP A 617 7.70 -15.79 -23.79
CA TRP A 617 7.71 -16.31 -22.42
C TRP A 617 7.35 -17.79 -22.39
#